data_AF-A0A2D5HHA9-F1
#
_entry.id   AF-A0A2D5HHA9-F1
#
_cell.length_a   1.000
_cell.length_b   1.000
_cell.length_c   1.000
_cell.angle_alpha   90.00
_cell.angle_beta   90.00
_cell.angle_gamma   90.00
#
_symmetry.space_group_name_H-M   'P 1'
#
loop_
_entity.id
_entity.type
_entity.pdbx_description
1 polymer ?
#
loop_
_entity_poly.entity_id
_entity_poly.type
_entity_poly.pdbx_seq_one_letter_code
_entity_poly.pdbx_strand_id
1 'polypeptide(L)' 'MGIVSGIVVYILLWWWVLFMILPIKSNPPDNPSIGHATSAPKNPYILHKFFASTIISGLLWFIAYYIITYNLISF' A
#
# COMPACT_ATOMS: atom_id res chain seq x y z
N MET A 1 -8.56 -12.02 -17.27
CA MET A 1 -9.34 -11.69 -16.05
C MET A 1 -10.47 -10.72 -16.42
N GLY A 2 -11.67 -10.82 -15.83
CA GLY A 2 -12.76 -9.87 -16.14
C GLY A 2 -12.48 -8.46 -15.56
N ILE A 3 -13.02 -7.40 -16.19
CA ILE A 3 -12.79 -5.99 -15.80
C ILE A 3 -13.16 -5.72 -14.32
N VAL A 4 -14.34 -6.17 -13.89
CA VAL A 4 -14.79 -5.98 -12.50
C VAL A 4 -13.86 -6.69 -11.52
N SER A 5 -13.53 -7.95 -11.81
CA SER A 5 -12.60 -8.74 -10.99
C SER A 5 -11.22 -8.07 -10.92
N GLY A 6 -10.71 -7.55 -12.05
CA GLY A 6 -9.44 -6.85 -12.11
C GLY A 6 -9.41 -5.62 -11.20
N ILE A 7 -10.45 -4.78 -11.24
CA ILE A 7 -10.57 -3.60 -10.38
C ILE A 7 -10.62 -3.99 -8.90
N VAL A 8 -11.41 -5.00 -8.54
CA VAL A 8 -11.54 -5.46 -7.15
C VAL A 8 -10.19 -5.94 -6.61
N VAL A 9 -9.47 -6.77 -7.37
CA VAL A 9 -8.15 -7.27 -6.94
C VAL A 9 -7.14 -6.13 -6.82
N TYR A 10 -7.17 -5.15 -7.72
CA TYR A 10 -6.31 -3.96 -7.62
C TYR A 10 -6.59 -3.18 -6.33
N ILE A 11 -7.85 -2.91 -6.00
CA ILE A 11 -8.23 -2.16 -4.79
C ILE A 11 -7.80 -2.91 -3.52
N LEU A 12 -8.01 -4.24 -3.46
CA LEU A 12 -7.61 -5.06 -2.32
C LEU A 12 -6.09 -5.08 -2.14
N LEU A 13 -5.33 -5.28 -3.24
CA LEU A 13 -3.87 -5.21 -3.21
C LEU A 13 -3.39 -3.82 -2.79
N TRP A 14 -3.99 -2.77 -3.31
CA TRP A 14 -3.65 -1.39 -2.97
C TRP A 14 -3.87 -1.10 -1.48
N TRP A 15 -4.97 -1.56 -0.88
CA TRP A 15 -5.20 -1.47 0.56
C TRP A 15 -4.14 -2.22 1.37
N TRP A 16 -3.84 -3.48 1.03
CA TRP A 16 -2.82 -4.25 1.74
C TRP A 16 -1.44 -3.59 1.68
N VAL A 17 -1.04 -3.11 0.50
CA VAL A 17 0.23 -2.41 0.30
C VAL A 17 0.26 -1.09 1.08
N LEU A 18 -0.84 -0.33 1.09
CA LEU A 18 -0.95 0.90 1.87
C LEU A 18 -0.70 0.62 3.35
N PHE A 19 -1.37 -0.38 3.93
CA PHE A 19 -1.18 -0.75 5.33
C PHE A 19 0.21 -1.29 5.64
N MET A 20 0.85 -2.01 4.71
CA MET A 20 2.25 -2.44 4.87
C MET A 20 3.24 -1.25 4.87
N ILE A 21 2.97 -0.19 4.13
CA ILE A 21 3.87 0.98 4.00
C ILE A 21 3.67 1.99 5.12
N LEU A 22 2.46 2.11 5.68
CA LEU A 22 2.16 3.03 6.78
C LEU A 22 3.15 2.99 7.97
N PRO A 23 3.54 1.82 8.52
CA PRO A 23 4.45 1.75 9.66
C PRO A 23 5.91 2.11 9.33
N ILE A 24 6.26 2.21 8.06
CA ILE A 24 7.63 2.55 7.64
C ILE A 24 7.92 4.01 8.02
N LYS A 25 9.07 4.24 8.70
CA LYS A 25 9.55 5.58 9.08
C LYS A 25 8.60 6.33 10.06
N SER A 26 7.97 5.59 10.97
CA SER A 26 7.13 6.14 12.04
C SER A 26 7.95 6.57 13.26
N ASN A 27 8.91 7.48 13.08
CA ASN A 27 9.75 7.96 14.19
C ASN A 27 9.04 9.08 14.97
N PRO A 28 8.83 8.89 16.29
CA PRO A 28 8.27 9.93 17.14
C PRO A 28 9.27 11.10 17.31
N PRO A 29 8.77 12.33 17.57
CA PRO A 29 9.61 13.49 17.84
C PRO A 29 10.30 13.39 19.21
N ASP A 30 11.57 13.84 19.30
CA ASP A 30 12.37 13.83 20.54
C ASP A 30 11.80 14.72 21.65
N ASN A 31 11.09 15.78 21.27
CA ASN A 31 10.42 16.69 22.19
C ASN A 31 8.94 16.79 21.81
N PRO A 32 8.05 15.95 22.38
CA PRO A 32 6.63 15.96 22.05
C PRO A 32 5.99 17.27 22.53
N SER A 33 5.20 17.91 21.67
CA SER A 33 4.44 19.10 22.09
C SER A 33 3.29 18.70 23.01
N ILE A 34 2.97 19.58 23.96
CA ILE A 34 1.92 19.36 24.95
C ILE A 34 0.56 19.15 24.23
N GLY A 35 -0.08 18.00 24.46
CA GLY A 35 -1.35 17.64 23.83
C GLY A 35 -1.26 16.77 22.57
N HIS A 36 -0.06 16.50 22.05
CA HIS A 36 0.14 15.45 21.03
C HIS A 36 0.39 14.09 21.66
N ALA A 37 -0.08 13.02 21.00
CA ALA A 37 0.29 11.66 21.37
C ALA A 37 1.81 11.49 21.19
N THR A 38 2.49 10.99 22.22
CA THR A 38 3.95 10.76 22.23
C THR A 38 4.44 9.81 21.13
N SER A 39 3.54 9.02 20.54
CA SER A 39 3.79 8.10 19.43
C SER A 39 3.54 8.69 18.04
N ALA A 40 3.00 9.92 17.94
CA ALA A 40 2.69 10.53 16.65
C ALA A 40 3.99 10.80 15.87
N PRO A 41 4.11 10.37 14.61
CA PRO A 41 5.30 10.61 13.81
C PRO A 41 5.55 12.12 13.63
N LYS A 42 6.82 12.55 13.76
CA LYS A 42 7.22 13.96 13.57
C LYS A 42 6.84 14.49 12.18
N ASN A 43 6.95 13.63 11.15
CA ASN A 43 6.54 13.95 9.79
C ASN A 43 5.96 12.69 9.13
N PRO A 44 4.63 12.58 8.93
CA PRO A 44 3.99 11.36 8.46
C PRO A 44 4.27 11.02 6.99
N TYR A 45 4.77 11.96 6.17
CA TYR A 45 5.02 11.80 4.73
C TYR A 45 3.87 11.08 3.98
N ILE A 46 2.62 11.34 4.36
CA ILE A 46 1.46 10.52 3.95
C ILE A 46 1.29 10.47 2.43
N LEU A 47 1.52 11.60 1.74
CA LEU A 47 1.42 11.70 0.28
C LEU A 47 2.46 10.81 -0.41
N HIS A 48 3.70 10.80 0.09
CA HIS A 48 4.77 9.98 -0.49
C HIS A 48 4.43 8.49 -0.34
N LYS A 49 3.90 8.09 0.82
CA LYS A 49 3.46 6.71 1.09
C LYS A 49 2.29 6.30 0.20
N PHE A 50 1.35 7.21 -0.06
CA PHE A 50 0.22 6.98 -0.95
C PHE A 50 0.64 6.80 -2.42
N PHE A 51 1.58 7.62 -2.91
CA PHE A 51 2.14 7.42 -4.25
C PHE A 51 2.94 6.12 -4.34
N ALA A 52 3.76 5.81 -3.33
CA ALA A 52 4.49 4.55 -3.26
C ALA A 52 3.54 3.34 -3.27
N SER A 53 2.45 3.37 -2.48
CA SER A 53 1.49 2.27 -2.44
C SER A 53 0.78 2.06 -3.79
N THR A 54 0.49 3.14 -4.51
CA THR A 54 -0.15 3.11 -5.84
C THR A 54 0.76 2.48 -6.90
N ILE A 55 2.05 2.83 -6.89
CA ILE A 55 3.04 2.26 -7.83
C ILE A 55 3.28 0.78 -7.52
N ILE A 56 3.51 0.45 -6.24
CA ILE A 56 3.78 -0.92 -5.80
C ILE A 56 2.57 -1.82 -6.05
N SER A 57 1.36 -1.38 -5.73
CA SER A 57 0.15 -2.17 -6.00
C SER A 57 -0.10 -2.33 -7.50
N GLY A 58 0.17 -1.30 -8.32
CA GLY A 58 0.04 -1.38 -9.77
C GLY A 58 0.96 -2.43 -10.37
N LEU A 59 2.20 -2.49 -9.88
CA LEU A 59 3.18 -3.50 -10.30
C LEU A 59 2.73 -4.92 -9.90
N LEU A 60 2.32 -5.11 -8.64
CA LEU A 60 1.82 -6.41 -8.15
C LEU A 60 0.57 -6.86 -8.89
N TRP A 61 -0.36 -5.94 -9.15
CA TRP A 61 -1.56 -6.22 -9.91
C TRP A 61 -1.26 -6.60 -11.36
N PHE A 62 -0.29 -5.94 -12.01
CA PHE A 62 0.14 -6.30 -13.36
C PHE A 62 0.68 -7.73 -13.42
N ILE A 63 1.51 -8.11 -12.44
CA ILE A 63 2.03 -9.47 -12.30
C ILE A 63 0.88 -10.47 -12.10
N ALA A 64 -0.05 -10.18 -11.18
CA ALA A 64 -1.21 -11.04 -10.92
C ALA A 64 -2.11 -11.19 -12.15
N TYR A 65 -2.38 -10.09 -12.85
CA TYR A 65 -3.18 -10.10 -14.08
C TYR A 65 -2.55 -11.00 -15.15
N TYR A 66 -1.23 -10.93 -15.31
CA TYR A 66 -0.50 -11.76 -16.26
C TYR A 66 -0.59 -13.24 -15.89
N ILE A 67 -0.31 -13.60 -14.63
CA ILE A 67 -0.39 -14.97 -14.13
C ILE A 67 -1.78 -15.58 -14.38
N ILE A 68 -2.83 -14.83 -14.06
CA ILE A 68 -4.23 -15.28 -14.20
C ILE A 68 -4.62 -15.40 -15.68
N THR A 69 -4.21 -14.44 -16.53
CA THR A 69 -4.63 -14.40 -17.93
C THR A 69 -3.99 -15.51 -18.77
N TYR A 70 -2.72 -15.83 -18.50
CA TYR A 70 -2.01 -16.89 -19.20
C TYR A 70 -2.25 -18.29 -18.61
N ASN A 71 -3.09 -18.43 -17.58
CA ASN A 71 -3.29 -19.70 -16.85
C ASN A 71 -1.94 -20.36 -16.49
N LEU A 72 -0.96 -19.57 -16.06
CA LEU A 72 0.38 -20.10 -15.71
C LEU A 72 0.34 -21.05 -14.51
N ILE A 73 -0.74 -20.99 -13.74
CA ILE A 73 -1.01 -21.87 -12.63
C ILE A 73 -2.37 -22.51 -12.90
N SER A 74 -2.36 -23.82 -13.15
CA SER A 74 -3.54 -24.67 -13.23
C SER A 74 -3.47 -25.70 -12.09
N PHE A 75 -4.59 -25.88 -11.40
CA PHE A 75 -4.79 -26.88 -10.34
C PHE A 75 -6.09 -27.62 -10.59
#